data_AF-A0A183CWT8-F1
#
_entry.id   AF-A0A183CWT8-F1
#
_cell.length_a   1.000
_cell.length_b   1.000
_cell.length_c   1.000
_cell.angle_alpha   90.00
_cell.angle_beta   90.00
_cell.angle_gamma   90.00
#
_symmetry.space_group_name_H-M   'P 1'
#
loop_
_entity.id
_entity.type
_entity.pdbx_description
1 polymer ?
#
loop_
_entity_poly.entity_id
_entity_poly.type
_entity_poly.pdbx_seq_one_letter_code
_entity_poly.pdbx_strand_id
1 'polypeptide(L)'
;MYIALRILLLLFMQLSLQGQGWGKQPDRSNMLGAQYYDGKKIVLPVSEDAMRDLLNHWLHQATGSFMSAFASNKINNFWLNKPFQFN
;
A
#
# COMPACT_ATOMS: atom_id res chain seq x y z
N MET A 1 0.53 -1.85 32.61
CA MET A 1 1.07 -3.09 31.99
C MET A 1 0.00 -4.06 31.48
N TYR A 2 -1.15 -4.19 32.14
CA TYR A 2 -2.25 -5.09 31.73
C TYR A 2 -2.98 -4.71 30.42
N ILE A 3 -3.07 -3.42 30.11
CA ILE A 3 -3.78 -2.90 28.93
C ILE A 3 -3.05 -3.28 27.64
N ALA A 4 -1.72 -3.16 27.62
CA ALA A 4 -0.91 -3.54 26.45
C ALA A 4 -1.02 -5.03 26.13
N LEU A 5 -1.05 -5.89 27.16
CA LEU A 5 -1.23 -7.33 27.00
C LEU A 5 -2.61 -7.68 26.43
N ARG A 6 -3.67 -6.97 26.86
CA ARG A 6 -5.02 -7.15 26.30
C ARG A 6 -5.12 -6.72 24.83
N ILE A 7 -4.47 -5.63 24.45
CA ILE A 7 -4.44 -5.16 23.06
C ILE A 7 -3.73 -6.19 22.16
N LEU A 8 -2.61 -6.75 22.63
CA LEU A 8 -1.88 -7.79 21.90
C LEU A 8 -2.72 -9.06 21.70
N LEU A 9 -3.48 -9.46 22.73
CA LEU A 9 -4.34 -10.65 22.70
C LEU A 9 -5.53 -10.47 21.75
N LEU A 10 -6.11 -9.26 21.71
CA LEU A 10 -7.17 -8.91 20.76
C LEU A 10 -6.67 -8.93 19.31
N LEU A 11 -5.45 -8.42 19.05
CA LEU A 11 -4.83 -8.48 17.73
C LEU A 11 -4.59 -9.93 17.26
N PHE A 12 -4.13 -10.80 18.16
CA PHE A 12 -3.88 -12.21 17.85
C PHE A 12 -5.18 -12.99 17.57
N MET A 13 -6.27 -12.68 18.29
CA MET A 13 -7.59 -13.25 18.02
C MET A 13 -8.15 -12.84 16.66
N GLN A 14 -7.98 -11.57 16.25
CA GLN A 14 -8.39 -11.11 14.92
C GLN A 14 -7.62 -11.80 13.80
N LEU A 15 -6.31 -12.02 13.99
CA LEU A 15 -5.47 -12.72 13.04
C LEU A 15 -5.86 -14.20 12.90
N SER A 16 -6.22 -14.85 14.01
CA SER A 16 -6.66 -16.25 14.02
C SER A 16 -8.03 -16.43 13.34
N LEU A 17 -8.92 -15.44 13.44
CA LEU A 17 -10.23 -15.47 12.79
C LEU A 17 -10.14 -15.35 11.26
N GLN A 18 -9.12 -14.68 10.72
CA GLN A 18 -8.87 -14.60 9.28
C GLN A 18 -8.24 -15.88 8.70
N GLY A 19 -7.73 -16.78 9.55
CA GLY A 19 -7.08 -18.03 9.13
C GLY A 19 -8.04 -19.18 8.76
N GLN A 20 -9.33 -19.11 9.14
CA GLN A 20 -10.32 -20.16 8.85
C GLN A 20 -11.30 -19.78 7.72
N GLY A 21 -10.73 -19.46 6.56
CA GLY A 21 -11.46 -19.22 5.31
C GLY A 21 -11.08 -20.16 4.17
N TRP A 22 -10.69 -21.41 4.45
CA TRP A 22 -10.33 -22.39 3.41
C TRP A 22 -11.43 -23.44 3.27
N GLY A 23 -12.36 -23.24 2.33
CA GLY A 23 -13.35 -24.28 2.05
C GLY A 23 -14.50 -23.96 1.09
N LYS A 24 -14.53 -22.78 0.44
CA LYS A 24 -15.47 -22.54 -0.66
C LYS A 24 -14.75 -21.88 -1.82
N GLN A 25 -14.66 -22.61 -2.92
CA GLN A 25 -14.26 -22.06 -4.21
C GLN A 25 -15.27 -20.94 -4.53
N PRO A 26 -14.83 -19.66 -4.58
CA PRO A 26 -15.76 -18.56 -4.84
C PRO A 26 -16.39 -18.80 -6.22
N ASP A 27 -17.72 -18.77 -6.26
CA ASP A 27 -18.47 -18.83 -7.50
C ASP A 27 -17.99 -17.68 -8.41
N ARG A 28 -17.26 -18.04 -9.47
CA ARG A 28 -16.58 -17.09 -10.36
C ARG A 28 -17.57 -16.15 -11.05
N SER A 29 -18.84 -16.53 -11.13
CA SER A 29 -19.89 -15.72 -11.74
C SER A 29 -20.17 -14.41 -10.99
N ASN A 30 -19.86 -14.35 -9.69
CA ASN A 30 -20.16 -13.19 -8.85
C ASN A 30 -18.93 -12.34 -8.49
N MET A 31 -17.76 -12.63 -9.08
CA MET A 31 -16.54 -11.85 -8.87
C MET A 31 -16.51 -10.66 -9.82
N LEU A 32 -16.39 -9.45 -9.26
CA LEU A 32 -16.14 -8.23 -10.02
C LEU A 32 -14.87 -8.41 -10.87
N GLY A 33 -15.00 -8.28 -12.19
CA GLY A 33 -13.89 -8.46 -13.12
C GLY A 33 -13.64 -9.92 -13.54
N ALA A 34 -14.53 -10.87 -13.24
CA ALA A 34 -14.44 -12.24 -13.76
C ALA A 34 -14.34 -12.29 -15.30
N GLN A 35 -14.97 -11.35 -15.99
CA GLN A 35 -14.87 -11.19 -17.46
C GLN A 35 -13.47 -10.81 -17.96
N TYR A 36 -12.64 -10.22 -17.09
CA TYR A 36 -11.27 -9.84 -17.39
C TYR A 36 -10.27 -10.88 -16.87
N TYR A 37 -10.72 -11.99 -16.29
CA TYR A 37 -9.87 -12.99 -15.67
C TYR A 37 -9.92 -14.33 -16.40
N ASP A 38 -8.83 -14.66 -17.09
CA ASP A 38 -8.68 -15.90 -17.90
C ASP A 38 -8.26 -17.11 -17.06
N GLY A 39 -8.58 -17.12 -15.76
CA GLY A 39 -8.19 -18.18 -14.81
C GLY A 39 -6.70 -18.20 -14.40
N LYS A 40 -5.80 -17.63 -15.21
CA LYS A 40 -4.35 -17.52 -14.94
C LYS A 40 -3.84 -16.08 -14.85
N LYS A 41 -4.50 -15.15 -15.53
CA LYS A 41 -4.06 -13.74 -15.64
C LYS A 41 -5.27 -12.82 -15.78
N ILE A 42 -5.10 -11.59 -15.30
CA ILE A 42 -6.06 -10.50 -15.51
C ILE A 42 -5.69 -9.82 -16.84
N VAL A 43 -6.60 -9.82 -17.79
CA VAL A 43 -6.51 -9.13 -19.09
C VAL A 43 -7.51 -7.98 -19.07
N LEU A 44 -7.05 -6.81 -18.65
CA LEU A 44 -7.84 -5.59 -18.70
C LEU A 44 -7.66 -4.93 -20.07
N PRO A 45 -8.72 -4.74 -20.88
CA PRO A 45 -8.65 -3.91 -22.07
C PRO A 45 -8.54 -2.45 -21.61
N VAL A 46 -7.34 -1.87 -21.70
CA VAL A 46 -7.07 -0.47 -21.37
C VAL A 46 -6.99 0.30 -22.69
N SER A 47 -7.75 1.38 -22.81
CA SER A 47 -7.60 2.30 -23.96
C SER A 47 -6.25 2.99 -23.89
N GLU A 48 -5.72 3.43 -25.04
CA GLU A 48 -4.41 4.09 -25.08
C GLU A 48 -4.37 5.34 -24.18
N ASP A 49 -5.46 6.08 -24.09
CA ASP A 49 -5.60 7.25 -23.22
C ASP A 49 -5.59 6.89 -21.74
N ALA A 50 -6.32 5.85 -21.34
CA ALA A 50 -6.33 5.39 -19.95
C ALA A 50 -4.96 4.86 -19.51
N MET A 51 -4.20 4.26 -20.43
CA MET A 51 -2.83 3.84 -20.18
C MET A 51 -1.90 5.03 -19.95
N ARG A 52 -2.04 6.10 -20.74
CA ARG A 52 -1.28 7.35 -20.59
C ARG A 52 -1.61 8.05 -19.27
N ASP A 53 -2.87 8.12 -18.90
CA ASP A 53 -3.31 8.73 -17.63
C ASP A 53 -2.83 7.96 -16.41
N LEU A 54 -2.87 6.63 -16.48
CA LEU A 54 -2.33 5.77 -15.45
C LEU A 54 -0.82 6.02 -15.31
N LEU A 55 -0.06 5.98 -16.42
CA LEU A 55 1.37 6.23 -16.41
C LEU A 55 1.71 7.61 -15.82
N ASN A 56 0.97 8.65 -16.18
CA ASN A 56 1.13 10.00 -15.64
C ASN A 56 0.90 10.04 -14.12
N HIS A 57 -0.15 9.37 -13.63
CA HIS A 57 -0.41 9.28 -12.19
C HIS A 57 0.71 8.58 -11.43
N TRP A 58 1.18 7.44 -11.94
CA TRP A 58 2.28 6.69 -11.34
C TRP A 58 3.59 7.49 -11.35
N LEU A 59 3.89 8.21 -12.43
CA LEU A 59 5.05 9.11 -12.52
C LEU A 59 4.94 10.27 -11.53
N HIS A 60 3.75 10.85 -11.35
CA HIS A 60 3.54 11.91 -10.37
C HIS A 60 3.75 11.43 -8.93
N GLN A 61 3.26 10.24 -8.60
CA GLN A 61 3.47 9.62 -7.28
C GLN A 61 4.94 9.25 -7.03
N ALA A 62 5.62 8.70 -8.05
CA ALA A 62 7.03 8.34 -7.98
C ALA A 62 7.92 9.57 -7.83
N THR A 63 7.65 10.64 -8.59
CA THR A 63 8.40 11.90 -8.49
C THR A 63 8.17 12.60 -7.16
N GLY A 64 6.95 12.60 -6.61
CA GLY A 64 6.67 13.09 -5.26
C GLY A 64 7.47 12.35 -4.18
N SER A 65 7.52 11.02 -4.26
CA SER A 65 8.29 10.19 -3.32
C SER A 65 9.80 10.42 -3.45
N PHE A 66 10.30 10.53 -4.68
CA PHE A 66 11.71 10.82 -4.96
C PHE A 66 12.12 12.21 -4.45
N MET A 67 11.31 13.23 -4.73
CA MET A 67 11.55 14.60 -4.27
C MET A 67 11.47 14.70 -2.74
N SER A 68 10.55 13.97 -2.10
CA SER A 68 10.46 13.86 -0.65
C SER A 68 11.74 13.25 -0.06
N ALA A 69 12.22 12.13 -0.62
CA ALA A 69 13.44 11.48 -0.15
C ALA A 69 14.68 12.37 -0.33
N PHE A 70 14.78 13.08 -1.46
CA PHE A 70 15.86 14.04 -1.72
C PHE A 70 15.82 15.23 -0.76
N ALA A 71 14.63 15.80 -0.53
CA ALA A 71 14.43 16.88 0.42
C ALA A 71 14.78 16.45 1.85
N SER A 72 14.34 15.26 2.27
CA SER A 72 14.70 14.69 3.57
C SER A 72 16.21 14.51 3.75
N ASN A 73 16.92 14.07 2.71
CA ASN A 73 18.39 13.97 2.76
C ASN A 73 19.04 15.35 2.95
N LYS A 74 18.60 16.37 2.19
CA LYS A 74 19.11 17.73 2.30
C LYS A 74 18.80 18.36 3.68
N ILE A 75 17.61 18.11 4.21
CA ILE A 75 17.16 18.60 5.51
C ILE A 75 17.94 17.93 6.64
N ASN A 76 18.13 16.61 6.62
CA ASN A 76 18.93 15.90 7.64
C ASN A 76 20.37 16.43 7.70
N ASN A 77 21.00 16.70 6.55
CA ASN A 77 22.34 17.29 6.51
C ASN A 77 22.38 18.75 6.99
N PHE A 78 21.28 19.49 6.91
CA PHE A 78 21.18 20.85 7.44
C PHE A 78 20.95 20.87 8.96
N TRP A 79 20.11 19.98 9.50
CA TRP A 79 19.84 19.89 10.93
C TRP A 79 20.97 19.24 11.73
N LEU A 80 21.72 18.28 11.16
CA LEU A 80 22.89 17.68 11.82
C LEU A 80 24.09 18.64 11.95
N ASN A 81 24.13 19.72 11.16
CA ASN A 81 25.24 20.70 11.17
C ASN A 81 24.93 22.00 11.92
N LYS A 82 23.77 22.11 12.59
CA LYS A 82 23.46 23.26 13.45
C LYS A 82 23.49 22.83 14.93
N PRO A 83 24.39 23.37 15.77
CA PRO A 83 24.21 23.24 17.21
C PRO A 83 22.91 23.93 17.59
N PHE A 84 22.04 23.23 18.31
CA PHE A 84 20.85 23.81 18.93
C PHE A 84 21.28 24.93 19.88
N GLN A 85 21.25 26.17 19.41
CA GLN A 85 21.44 27.36 20.23
C GLN A 85 20.04 27.76 20.73
N PHE A 86 19.71 27.38 21.97
CA PHE A 86 18.60 27.99 22.69
C PHE A 86 19.08 29.37 23.17
N ASN A 87 18.40 30.43 22.72
CA ASN A 87 18.51 31.78 23.28
C ASN A 87 17.18 32.12 23.97
#